data_AF-A0A3C0NFD6-F1
#
_entry.id   AF-A0A3C0NFD6-F1
#
_cell.length_a   1.000
_cell.length_b   1.000
_cell.length_c   1.000
_cell.angle_alpha   90.00
_cell.angle_beta   90.00
_cell.angle_gamma   90.00
#
_symmetry.space_group_name_H-M   'P 1'
#
loop_
_entity.id
_entity.type
_entity.pdbx_description
1 polymer ?
#
loop_
_entity_poly.entity_id
_entity_poly.type
_entity_poly.pdbx_seq_one_letter_code
_entity_poly.pdbx_strand_id
1 'polypeptide(L)'
;MTLDDSTRQLVRRRAKYLCEYCHSPERICTTRFTVDHIIPQSLGGSDKPDNLALACRRCNERRYNFIAGFDTETQEIVPLFNPRQQQWAEHFLWTADSREIVGITPIGRATCNRLDLNDERYEAEDSIRSTRGFWVQAGWHPPPEDPRL
;
A
#
# COMPACT_ATOMS: atom_id res chain seq x y z
N MET A 1 20.79 11.49 0.59
CA MET A 1 21.34 10.77 -0.58
C MET A 1 20.19 10.57 -1.55
N THR A 2 20.42 10.65 -2.87
CA THR A 2 19.34 10.61 -3.86
C THR A 2 19.36 9.26 -4.57
N LEU A 3 18.32 8.44 -4.41
CA LEU A 3 18.16 7.20 -5.19
C LEU A 3 18.27 7.52 -6.69
N ASP A 4 19.07 6.75 -7.40
CA ASP A 4 19.29 6.89 -8.84
C ASP A 4 18.08 6.41 -9.66
N ASP A 5 17.99 6.85 -10.91
CA ASP A 5 16.85 6.55 -11.77
C ASP A 5 16.75 5.07 -12.16
N SER A 6 17.86 4.32 -12.20
CA SER A 6 17.84 2.89 -12.49
C SER A 6 17.23 2.10 -11.34
N THR A 7 17.58 2.43 -10.09
CA THR A 7 16.96 1.87 -8.88
C THR A 7 15.47 2.23 -8.80
N ARG A 8 15.11 3.49 -9.08
CA ARG A 8 13.69 3.91 -9.12
C ARG A 8 12.89 3.15 -10.17
N GLN A 9 13.46 2.92 -11.34
CA GLN A 9 12.79 2.21 -12.43
C GLN A 9 12.72 0.69 -12.21
N LEU A 10 13.73 0.11 -11.55
CA LEU A 10 13.70 -1.28 -11.07
C LEU A 10 12.53 -1.50 -10.10
N VAL A 11 12.40 -0.65 -9.07
CA VAL A 11 11.30 -0.72 -8.10
C VAL A 11 9.93 -0.61 -8.78
N ARG A 12 9.75 0.36 -9.69
CA ARG A 12 8.49 0.51 -10.45
C ARG A 12 8.11 -0.72 -11.27
N ARG A 13 9.04 -1.26 -12.05
CA ARG A 13 8.81 -2.43 -12.90
C ARG A 13 8.47 -3.66 -12.07
N ARG A 14 9.21 -3.90 -10.98
CA ARG A 14 8.97 -5.00 -10.04
C ARG A 14 7.58 -4.92 -9.41
N ALA A 15 7.14 -3.71 -9.04
CA ALA A 15 5.81 -3.46 -8.48
C ALA A 15 4.66 -3.47 -9.53
N LYS A 16 4.93 -3.80 -10.80
CA LYS A 16 3.97 -3.69 -11.92
C LYS A 16 3.31 -2.29 -12.04
N TYR A 17 3.99 -1.23 -11.59
CA TYR A 17 3.46 0.13 -11.45
C TYR A 17 2.21 0.25 -10.54
N LEU A 18 2.08 -0.65 -9.56
CA LEU A 18 1.07 -0.60 -8.49
C LEU A 18 1.73 -0.13 -7.19
N CYS A 19 0.97 0.57 -6.34
CA CYS A 19 1.41 0.84 -4.97
C CYS A 19 1.49 -0.51 -4.21
N GLU A 20 2.65 -0.90 -3.70
CA GLU A 20 2.88 -2.21 -3.05
C GLU A 20 2.11 -2.38 -1.72
N TYR A 21 1.40 -1.34 -1.26
CA TYR A 21 0.52 -1.37 -0.08
C TYR A 21 -0.98 -1.41 -0.45
N CYS A 22 -1.44 -0.48 -1.30
CA CYS A 22 -2.86 -0.31 -1.61
C CYS A 22 -3.28 -0.74 -3.02
N HIS A 23 -2.36 -1.29 -3.81
CA HIS A 23 -2.54 -1.80 -5.17
C HIS A 23 -3.22 -0.82 -6.15
N SER A 24 -3.28 0.48 -5.82
CA SER A 24 -3.71 1.53 -6.75
C SER A 24 -2.67 1.70 -7.88
N PRO A 25 -3.06 1.89 -9.16
CA PRO A 25 -2.12 1.98 -10.27
C PRO A 25 -1.53 3.39 -10.43
N GLU A 26 -0.22 3.51 -10.64
CA GLU A 26 0.46 4.81 -10.87
C GLU A 26 -0.12 5.53 -12.09
N ARG A 27 -0.52 4.79 -13.13
CA ARG A 27 -1.03 5.33 -14.42
C ARG A 27 -2.35 6.11 -14.33
N ILE A 28 -3.15 5.93 -13.28
CA ILE A 28 -4.44 6.62 -13.08
C ILE A 28 -4.45 7.52 -11.83
N CYS A 29 -3.32 7.65 -11.15
CA CYS A 29 -3.17 8.54 -10.00
C CYS A 29 -2.63 9.89 -10.46
N THR A 30 -3.23 10.99 -9.97
CA THR A 30 -2.79 12.36 -10.30
C THR A 30 -1.43 12.71 -9.70
N THR A 31 -1.02 12.03 -8.63
CA THR A 31 0.30 12.20 -8.00
C THR A 31 1.22 11.04 -8.39
N ARG A 32 2.44 11.36 -8.82
CA ARG A 32 3.47 10.36 -9.12
C ARG A 32 3.79 9.54 -7.88
N PHE A 33 4.05 8.25 -8.06
CA PHE A 33 4.43 7.40 -6.94
C PHE A 33 5.90 7.64 -6.56
N THR A 34 6.17 7.41 -5.29
CA THR A 34 7.48 7.58 -4.67
C THR A 34 8.06 6.21 -4.33
N VAL A 35 9.38 6.13 -4.26
CA VAL A 35 10.04 4.97 -3.65
C VAL A 35 10.09 5.21 -2.15
N ASP A 36 9.57 4.27 -1.37
CA ASP A 36 9.54 4.24 0.09
C ASP A 36 10.57 3.22 0.62
N HIS A 37 11.03 3.43 1.84
CA HIS A 37 12.03 2.62 2.56
C HIS A 37 11.35 1.80 3.66
N ILE A 38 11.33 0.48 3.50
CA ILE A 38 10.60 -0.47 4.36
C ILE A 38 11.18 -0.49 5.78
N ILE A 39 12.50 -0.51 5.91
CA ILE A 39 13.17 0.07 7.07
C ILE A 39 13.50 1.52 6.69
N PRO A 40 12.94 2.53 7.36
CA PRO A 40 13.23 3.95 7.08
C PRO A 40 14.71 4.28 7.23
N GLN A 41 15.22 5.22 6.42
CA GLN A 41 16.60 5.71 6.55
C GLN A 41 16.91 6.27 7.96
N SER A 42 15.92 6.89 8.62
CA SER A 42 16.04 7.36 10.01
C SER A 42 16.19 6.25 11.05
N LEU A 43 15.95 4.99 10.67
CA LEU A 43 16.17 3.78 11.47
C LEU A 43 17.31 2.92 10.90
N GLY A 44 18.20 3.50 10.09
CA GLY A 44 19.34 2.79 9.49
C GLY A 44 19.02 2.00 8.21
N GLY A 45 17.85 2.22 7.62
CA GLY A 45 17.43 1.61 6.36
C GLY A 45 18.36 1.91 5.18
N SER A 46 18.60 0.90 4.34
CA SER A 46 19.49 1.02 3.18
C SER A 46 18.75 1.40 1.90
N ASP A 47 19.49 1.96 0.93
CA ASP A 47 19.02 2.28 -0.42
C ASP A 47 19.00 1.07 -1.38
N LYS A 48 19.19 -0.15 -0.86
CA LYS A 48 19.20 -1.37 -1.67
C LYS A 48 17.78 -1.80 -2.07
N PRO A 49 17.55 -2.39 -3.27
CA PRO A 49 16.21 -2.76 -3.75
C PRO A 49 15.40 -3.70 -2.84
N ASP A 50 16.05 -4.48 -1.98
CA ASP A 50 15.44 -5.36 -0.97
C ASP A 50 14.83 -4.61 0.22
N ASN A 51 15.15 -3.32 0.40
CA ASN A 51 14.56 -2.43 1.40
C ASN A 51 13.59 -1.38 0.79
N LEU A 52 13.39 -1.38 -0.53
CA LEU A 52 12.59 -0.37 -1.22
C LEU A 52 11.23 -0.91 -1.66
N ALA A 53 10.19 -0.07 -1.63
CA ALA A 53 8.84 -0.34 -2.15
C ALA A 53 8.33 0.81 -3.03
N LEU A 54 7.50 0.52 -4.04
CA LEU A 54 6.74 1.57 -4.74
C LEU A 54 5.51 1.94 -3.92
N ALA A 55 5.37 3.21 -3.56
CA ALA A 55 4.27 3.71 -2.74
C ALA A 55 3.58 4.92 -3.38
N CYS A 56 2.24 4.93 -3.39
CA CYS A 56 1.49 6.14 -3.68
C CYS A 56 1.70 7.18 -2.57
N ARG A 57 1.49 8.46 -2.88
CA ARG A 57 1.67 9.57 -1.93
C ARG A 57 0.93 9.33 -0.61
N ARG A 58 -0.36 8.92 -0.65
CA ARG A 58 -1.17 8.63 0.55
C ARG A 58 -0.50 7.57 1.44
N CYS A 59 -0.10 6.43 0.88
CA CYS A 59 0.52 5.35 1.65
C CYS A 59 1.89 5.76 2.21
N ASN A 60 2.75 6.39 1.40
CA ASN A 60 4.08 6.81 1.85
C ASN A 60 4.01 7.85 2.98
N GLU A 61 3.21 8.90 2.82
CA GLU A 61 3.07 9.96 3.83
C GLU A 61 2.43 9.45 5.12
N ARG A 62 1.45 8.55 5.03
CA ARG A 62 0.81 7.96 6.21
C ARG A 62 1.74 6.97 6.92
N ARG A 63 2.54 6.19 6.17
CA ARG A 63 3.53 5.26 6.72
C ARG A 63 4.69 5.99 7.41
N TYR A 64 5.24 7.03 6.78
CA TYR A 64 6.31 7.87 7.32
C TYR A 64 7.50 7.01 7.81
N ASN A 65 7.96 7.16 9.06
CA ASN A 65 9.04 6.37 9.65
C ASN A 65 8.55 5.14 10.46
N PHE A 66 7.30 4.71 10.31
CA PHE A 66 6.73 3.64 11.11
C PHE A 66 6.99 2.27 10.48
N ILE A 67 7.44 1.32 11.32
CA ILE A 67 7.66 -0.09 10.94
C ILE A 67 6.64 -1.04 11.58
N ALA A 68 5.79 -0.52 12.48
CA ALA A 68 4.75 -1.26 13.18
C ALA A 68 3.44 -0.45 13.23
N GLY A 69 2.32 -1.15 13.45
CA GLY A 69 0.99 -0.59 13.60
C GLY A 69 0.20 -1.34 14.68
N PHE A 70 -0.91 -0.75 15.12
CA PHE A 70 -1.81 -1.36 16.10
C PHE A 70 -2.86 -2.22 15.38
N ASP A 71 -2.91 -3.51 15.68
CA ASP A 71 -4.02 -4.36 15.28
C ASP A 71 -5.21 -4.12 16.23
N THR A 72 -6.34 -3.70 15.67
CA THR A 72 -7.56 -3.42 16.43
C THR A 72 -8.23 -4.67 17.00
N GLU A 73 -7.93 -5.85 16.46
CA GLU A 73 -8.56 -7.11 16.87
C GLU A 73 -7.78 -7.80 18.00
N THR A 74 -6.46 -7.99 17.87
CA THR A 74 -5.64 -8.57 18.95
C THR A 74 -5.23 -7.55 20.02
N GLN A 75 -5.39 -6.25 19.74
CA GLN A 75 -4.89 -5.14 20.57
C GLN A 75 -3.36 -5.09 20.73
N GLU A 76 -2.62 -5.70 19.80
CA GLU A 76 -1.16 -5.75 19.81
C GLU A 76 -0.53 -4.75 18.82
N ILE A 77 0.72 -4.37 19.09
CA ILE A 77 1.56 -3.66 18.12
C ILE A 77 2.32 -4.72 17.32
N VAL A 78 2.01 -4.82 16.03
CA VAL A 78 2.59 -5.81 15.10
C VAL A 78 3.33 -5.11 13.95
N PRO A 79 4.27 -5.78 13.26
CA PRO A 79 4.94 -5.22 12.09
C PRO A 79 3.94 -4.78 10.99
N LEU A 80 4.27 -3.71 10.27
CA LEU A 80 3.56 -3.36 9.03
C LEU A 80 3.96 -4.31 7.91
N PHE A 81 3.06 -4.47 6.93
CA PHE A 81 3.26 -5.32 5.77
C PHE A 81 4.55 -4.98 5.00
N ASN A 82 5.35 -6.01 4.76
CA ASN A 82 6.60 -5.95 4.02
C ASN A 82 6.47 -6.68 2.67
N PRO A 83 6.31 -5.96 1.54
CA PRO A 83 6.13 -6.57 0.21
C PRO A 83 7.38 -7.28 -0.34
N ARG A 84 8.50 -7.28 0.40
CA ARG A 84 9.72 -8.01 0.06
C ARG A 84 9.83 -9.35 0.78
N GLN A 85 9.00 -9.57 1.81
CA GLN A 85 9.00 -10.78 2.65
C GLN A 85 7.64 -11.49 2.69
N GLN A 86 6.56 -10.83 2.25
CA GLN A 86 5.18 -11.28 2.42
C GLN A 86 4.38 -11.16 1.13
N GLN A 87 3.40 -12.05 0.90
CA GLN A 87 2.51 -11.97 -0.25
C GLN A 87 1.27 -11.13 0.09
N TRP A 88 0.90 -10.18 -0.76
CA TRP A 88 -0.25 -9.29 -0.48
C TRP A 88 -1.55 -10.08 -0.25
N ALA A 89 -1.78 -11.11 -1.07
CA ALA A 89 -2.95 -11.98 -1.00
C ALA A 89 -3.07 -12.85 0.28
N GLU A 90 -1.99 -12.99 1.07
CA GLU A 90 -2.03 -13.67 2.37
C GLU A 90 -2.50 -12.74 3.50
N HIS A 91 -2.42 -11.43 3.30
CA HIS A 91 -2.67 -10.42 4.33
C HIS A 91 -3.90 -9.55 4.06
N PHE A 92 -4.32 -9.45 2.80
CA PHE A 92 -5.39 -8.55 2.36
C PHE A 92 -6.33 -9.20 1.35
N LEU A 93 -7.59 -8.78 1.39
CA LEU A 93 -8.61 -9.01 0.36
C LEU A 93 -9.17 -7.67 -0.11
N TRP A 94 -9.69 -7.62 -1.33
CA TRP A 94 -10.65 -6.59 -1.72
C TRP A 94 -12.06 -6.99 -1.29
N THR A 95 -12.91 -6.01 -0.98
CA THR A 95 -14.36 -6.21 -0.91
C THR A 95 -14.92 -6.70 -2.25
N ALA A 96 -16.09 -7.33 -2.24
CA ALA A 96 -16.74 -7.83 -3.47
C ALA A 96 -17.00 -6.71 -4.51
N ASP A 97 -17.28 -5.49 -4.06
CA ASP A 97 -17.40 -4.29 -4.92
C ASP A 97 -16.06 -3.63 -5.28
N SER A 98 -14.96 -4.16 -4.74
CA SER A 98 -13.57 -3.75 -4.91
C SER A 98 -13.25 -2.29 -4.58
N ARG A 99 -13.94 -1.72 -3.58
CA ARG A 99 -13.70 -0.34 -3.10
C ARG A 99 -12.85 -0.28 -1.84
N GLU A 100 -12.85 -1.32 -1.02
CA GLU A 100 -12.15 -1.37 0.26
C GLU A 100 -11.19 -2.56 0.35
N ILE A 101 -10.10 -2.35 1.08
CA ILE A 101 -9.09 -3.36 1.41
C ILE A 101 -9.37 -3.84 2.83
N VAL A 102 -9.61 -5.15 2.97
CA VAL A 102 -9.83 -5.83 4.25
C VAL A 102 -8.54 -6.53 4.66
N GLY A 103 -8.00 -6.18 5.83
CA GLY A 103 -6.89 -6.91 6.43
C GLY A 103 -7.40 -8.20 7.08
N ILE A 104 -6.92 -9.36 6.62
CA ILE A 104 -7.36 -10.69 7.10
C ILE A 104 -6.39 -11.35 8.09
N THR A 105 -5.37 -10.61 8.52
CA THR A 105 -4.34 -11.02 9.48
C THR A 105 -4.00 -9.83 10.39
N PRO A 106 -3.35 -10.02 11.55
CA PRO A 106 -2.92 -8.91 12.39
C PRO A 106 -2.07 -7.88 11.64
N ILE A 107 -1.10 -8.33 10.85
CA ILE A 107 -0.26 -7.46 10.00
C ILE A 107 -1.10 -6.71 8.96
N GLY A 108 -2.08 -7.39 8.34
CA GLY A 108 -3.00 -6.78 7.39
C GLY A 108 -3.83 -5.67 8.04
N ARG A 109 -4.51 -5.96 9.15
CA ARG A 109 -5.35 -5.00 9.89
C ARG A 109 -4.54 -3.81 10.42
N ALA A 110 -3.39 -4.07 11.04
CA ALA A 110 -2.48 -3.03 11.50
C ALA A 110 -1.97 -2.14 10.35
N THR A 111 -1.75 -2.71 9.16
CA THR A 111 -1.39 -1.94 7.96
C THR A 111 -2.57 -1.14 7.42
N CYS A 112 -3.77 -1.72 7.32
CA CYS A 112 -4.99 -1.01 6.93
C CYS A 112 -5.23 0.22 7.80
N ASN A 113 -5.18 0.05 9.13
CA ASN A 113 -5.30 1.12 10.11
C ASN A 113 -4.17 2.15 9.96
N ARG A 114 -2.90 1.71 10.06
CA ARG A 114 -1.76 2.64 10.11
C ARG A 114 -1.56 3.42 8.81
N LEU A 115 -1.83 2.83 7.64
CA LEU A 115 -1.75 3.52 6.35
C LEU A 115 -3.10 4.10 5.88
N ASP A 116 -4.18 3.87 6.62
CA ASP A 116 -5.55 4.27 6.28
C ASP A 116 -5.88 3.93 4.81
N LEU A 117 -5.76 2.64 4.49
CA LEU A 117 -5.80 2.17 3.11
C LEU A 117 -7.16 2.42 2.42
N ASN A 118 -8.21 2.64 3.21
CA ASN A 118 -9.57 2.93 2.78
C ASN A 118 -9.98 4.41 2.95
N ASP A 119 -9.11 5.24 3.53
CA ASP A 119 -9.36 6.67 3.74
C ASP A 119 -10.60 6.93 4.62
N GLU A 120 -10.75 6.11 5.66
CA GLU A 120 -11.87 6.06 6.62
C GLU A 120 -11.97 7.31 7.51
N ARG A 121 -10.98 8.21 7.43
CA ARG A 121 -11.04 9.57 8.03
C ARG A 121 -11.99 10.51 7.30
N TYR A 122 -12.48 10.14 6.12
CA TYR A 122 -13.41 10.91 5.31
C TYR A 122 -14.65 10.07 4.97
N GLU A 123 -15.77 10.75 4.75
CA GLU A 123 -17.00 10.14 4.25
C GLU A 123 -16.73 9.35 2.96
N ALA A 124 -17.42 8.22 2.78
CA ALA A 124 -17.10 7.27 1.72
C ALA A 124 -17.11 7.90 0.32
N GLU A 125 -18.03 8.84 0.08
CA GLU A 125 -18.21 9.56 -1.18
C GLU A 125 -17.07 10.55 -1.51
N ASP A 126 -16.44 11.12 -0.49
CA ASP A 126 -15.30 12.07 -0.58
C ASP A 126 -13.93 11.38 -0.44
N SER A 127 -13.91 10.05 -0.39
CA SER A 127 -12.74 9.23 -0.07
C SER A 127 -12.17 8.46 -1.27
N ILE A 128 -11.02 7.79 -1.09
CA ILE A 128 -10.46 6.88 -2.11
C ILE A 128 -11.46 5.79 -2.57
N ARG A 129 -12.46 5.45 -1.74
CA ARG A 129 -13.48 4.41 -2.02
C ARG A 129 -14.39 4.80 -3.17
N SER A 130 -14.83 6.06 -3.21
CA SER A 130 -15.56 6.67 -4.32
C SER A 130 -14.74 6.64 -5.61
N THR A 131 -13.48 7.07 -5.52
CA THR A 131 -12.53 7.05 -6.65
C THR A 131 -12.30 5.64 -7.21
N ARG A 132 -12.11 4.64 -6.33
CA ARG A 132 -12.02 3.22 -6.72
C ARG A 132 -13.30 2.73 -7.40
N GLY A 133 -14.48 3.20 -6.97
CA GLY A 133 -15.76 2.90 -7.63
C GLY A 133 -15.76 3.25 -9.11
N PHE A 134 -15.27 4.45 -9.48
CA PHE A 134 -15.10 4.83 -10.89
C PHE A 134 -14.05 3.99 -11.62
N TRP A 135 -12.95 3.62 -10.96
CA TRP A 135 -11.92 2.76 -11.55
C TRP A 135 -12.42 1.33 -11.80
N VAL A 136 -13.28 0.80 -10.94
CA VAL A 136 -13.96 -0.50 -11.11
C VAL A 136 -14.91 -0.45 -12.30
N GLN A 137 -15.75 0.59 -12.40
CA GLN A 137 -16.63 0.81 -13.57
C GLN A 137 -15.85 0.90 -14.89
N ALA A 138 -14.64 1.47 -14.87
CA ALA A 138 -13.77 1.57 -16.03
C ALA A 138 -12.90 0.32 -16.29
N GLY A 139 -12.98 -0.73 -15.46
CA GLY A 139 -12.18 -1.95 -15.58
C GLY A 139 -10.68 -1.73 -15.33
N TRP A 140 -10.30 -0.72 -14.55
CA TRP A 140 -8.90 -0.35 -14.30
C TRP A 140 -8.32 -0.82 -12.97
N HIS A 141 -9.20 -1.21 -12.04
CA HIS A 141 -8.89 -1.59 -10.67
C HIS A 141 -10.01 -2.53 -10.16
N PRO A 142 -9.74 -3.47 -9.25
CA PRO A 142 -8.43 -3.83 -8.70
C PRO A 142 -7.63 -4.67 -9.70
N PRO A 143 -6.34 -4.95 -9.44
CA PRO A 143 -5.59 -5.95 -10.20
C PRO A 143 -6.37 -7.27 -10.34
N PRO A 144 -6.41 -7.91 -11.52
CA PRO A 144 -7.19 -9.14 -11.73
C PRO A 144 -6.79 -10.30 -10.80
N GLU A 145 -5.50 -10.36 -10.48
CA GLU A 145 -4.84 -11.38 -9.65
C GLU A 145 -5.13 -11.22 -8.14
N ASP A 146 -5.63 -10.06 -7.71
CA ASP A 146 -5.86 -9.82 -6.28
C ASP A 146 -7.11 -10.57 -5.80
N PRO A 147 -7.05 -11.21 -4.62
CA PRO A 147 -8.19 -11.93 -4.06
C PRO A 147 -9.29 -10.96 -3.60
N ARG A 148 -10.53 -11.46 -3.63
CA ARG A 148 -11.75 -10.74 -3.24
C ARG A 148 -12.56 -11.60 -2.27
N LEU A 149 -13.38 -10.96 -1.44
CA LEU A 149 -14.47 -11.58 -0.68
C LEU A 149 -15.56 -12.16 -1.62
#